data_AF-A0A6G3TX25-F1
#
_entry.id   AF-A0A6G3TX25-F1
#
_cell.length_a   1.000
_cell.length_b   1.000
_cell.length_c   1.000
_cell.angle_alpha   90.00
_cell.angle_beta   90.00
_cell.angle_gamma   90.00
#
_symmetry.space_group_name_H-M   'P 1'
#
loop_
_entity.id
_entity.type
_entity.pdbx_description
1 polymer ?
#
loop_
_entity_poly.entity_id
_entity_poly.type
_entity_poly.pdbx_seq_one_letter_code
_entity_poly.pdbx_strand_id
1 'polypeptide(L)'
;SQPDPTVAGEAYVMTRALGDAGIGPADVDLVAAHGTGSPLGDRVEADALAQVFGRARPWVNAVKGLAGHALTAAGLLSAVAVVVQLRDGFVHPNPWLREPIDGAPRLAGDTAVTTRPRWAVSNAFGFGGFNSAVVWRAAG
;
A
#
# COMPACT_ATOMS: atom_id res chain seq x y z
N SER A 1 25.64 -6.40 6.09
CA SER A 1 24.59 -5.43 6.46
C SER A 1 23.38 -5.70 5.58
N GLN A 2 22.18 -5.73 6.15
CA GLN A 2 20.95 -5.66 5.35
C GLN A 2 20.90 -4.26 4.73
N PRO A 3 20.63 -4.08 3.42
CA PRO A 3 20.39 -2.75 2.87
C PRO A 3 19.12 -2.16 3.52
N ASP A 4 19.21 -0.91 3.96
CA ASP A 4 18.09 -0.14 4.47
C ASP A 4 16.99 0.01 3.41
N PRO A 5 15.71 0.21 3.81
CA PRO A 5 14.65 0.55 2.85
C PRO A 5 15.04 1.81 2.06
N THR A 6 14.72 1.84 0.77
CA THR A 6 15.04 2.99 -0.09
C THR A 6 13.82 3.44 -0.88
N VAL A 7 13.62 4.76 -0.91
CA VAL A 7 12.56 5.40 -1.69
C VAL A 7 12.64 4.99 -3.15
N ALA A 8 13.84 4.98 -3.72
CA ALA A 8 14.07 4.63 -5.12
C ALA A 8 13.64 3.19 -5.46
N GLY A 9 13.97 2.22 -4.60
CA GLY A 9 13.62 0.82 -4.83
C GLY A 9 12.12 0.56 -4.75
N GLU A 10 11.45 1.18 -3.79
CA GLU A 10 9.99 1.03 -3.60
C GLU A 10 9.21 1.77 -4.70
N ALA A 11 9.61 3.00 -5.05
CA ALA A 11 9.03 3.76 -6.15
C ALA A 11 9.21 3.05 -7.50
N TYR A 12 10.37 2.42 -7.72
CA TYR A 12 10.66 1.66 -8.93
C TYR A 12 9.66 0.52 -9.12
N VAL A 13 9.47 -0.36 -8.12
CA VAL A 13 8.59 -1.53 -8.28
C VAL A 13 7.12 -1.12 -8.45
N MET A 14 6.66 -0.08 -7.76
CA MET A 14 5.31 0.46 -7.95
C MET A 14 5.14 1.01 -9.38
N THR A 15 6.08 1.83 -9.87
CA THR A 15 6.03 2.38 -11.23
C THR A 15 6.04 1.27 -12.30
N ARG A 16 6.86 0.23 -12.09
CA ARG A 16 6.90 -0.94 -12.98
C ARG A 16 5.57 -1.67 -13.01
N ALA A 17 4.97 -1.95 -11.85
CA ALA A 17 3.67 -2.64 -11.78
C ALA A 17 2.54 -1.84 -12.45
N LEU A 18 2.52 -0.51 -12.31
CA LEU A 18 1.58 0.36 -13.02
C LEU A 18 1.80 0.31 -14.54
N GLY A 19 3.05 0.34 -14.98
CA GLY A 19 3.43 0.20 -16.39
C GLY A 19 3.02 -1.14 -17.00
N ASP A 20 3.26 -2.24 -16.27
CA ASP A 20 2.86 -3.59 -16.69
C ASP A 20 1.32 -3.74 -16.79
N ALA A 21 0.58 -3.00 -15.97
CA ALA A 21 -0.88 -2.95 -16.01
C ALA A 21 -1.44 -1.92 -17.03
N GLY A 22 -0.59 -1.07 -17.61
CA GLY A 22 -1.00 -0.02 -18.55
C GLY A 22 -1.85 1.09 -17.94
N ILE A 23 -1.71 1.37 -16.64
CA ILE A 23 -2.47 2.41 -15.93
C ILE A 23 -1.55 3.49 -15.36
N GLY A 24 -2.11 4.68 -15.12
CA GLY A 24 -1.41 5.78 -14.47
C GLY A 24 -1.65 5.84 -12.96
N PRO A 25 -0.85 6.62 -12.21
CA PRO A 25 -1.06 6.80 -10.77
C PRO A 25 -2.44 7.37 -10.40
N ALA A 26 -3.06 8.13 -11.29
CA ALA A 26 -4.39 8.72 -11.09
C ALA A 26 -5.54 7.70 -11.22
N ASP A 27 -5.28 6.51 -11.79
CA ASP A 27 -6.28 5.45 -11.91
C ASP A 27 -6.39 4.61 -10.62
N VAL A 28 -5.40 4.70 -9.72
CA VAL A 28 -5.33 3.90 -8.50
C VAL A 28 -6.19 4.52 -7.41
N ASP A 29 -7.09 3.72 -6.85
CA ASP A 29 -8.02 4.14 -5.78
C ASP A 29 -7.53 3.75 -4.39
N LEU A 30 -6.76 2.66 -4.28
CA LEU A 30 -6.29 2.07 -3.03
C LEU A 30 -4.83 1.60 -3.15
N VAL A 31 -4.02 1.84 -2.12
CA VAL A 31 -2.74 1.18 -1.90
C VAL A 31 -2.77 0.44 -0.57
N ALA A 32 -2.66 -0.89 -0.63
CA ALA A 32 -2.33 -1.72 0.52
C ALA A 32 -0.81 -1.67 0.76
N ALA A 33 -0.39 -0.74 1.62
CA ALA A 33 1.00 -0.50 1.96
C ALA A 33 1.66 -1.73 2.62
N HIS A 34 2.99 -1.76 2.57
CA HIS A 34 3.77 -2.68 3.39
C HIS A 34 3.55 -2.36 4.87
N GLY A 35 3.63 -1.09 5.28
CA GLY A 35 3.09 -0.54 6.54
C GLY A 35 3.43 -1.37 7.77
N THR A 36 4.71 -1.41 8.13
CA THR A 36 5.23 -2.23 9.24
C THR A 36 5.00 -1.61 10.61
N GLY A 37 4.72 -0.30 10.68
CA GLY A 37 4.75 0.46 11.91
C GLY A 37 6.17 0.86 12.31
N SER A 38 7.18 0.61 11.47
CA SER A 38 8.56 1.00 11.76
C SER A 38 8.78 2.46 11.36
N PRO A 39 9.34 3.32 12.23
CA PRO A 39 9.45 4.75 11.91
C PRO A 39 10.23 5.05 10.63
N LEU A 40 11.34 4.34 10.38
CA LEU A 40 12.14 4.52 9.17
C LEU A 40 11.44 3.93 7.94
N GLY A 41 10.96 2.69 8.02
CA GLY A 41 10.36 2.01 6.88
C GLY A 41 9.07 2.70 6.42
N ASP A 42 8.21 3.07 7.35
CA ASP A 42 6.94 3.74 7.01
C ASP A 42 7.18 5.17 6.47
N ARG A 43 8.24 5.86 6.92
CA ARG A 43 8.65 7.17 6.33
C ARG A 43 9.15 7.00 4.90
N VAL A 44 9.99 6.00 4.65
CA VAL A 44 10.49 5.67 3.31
C VAL A 44 9.34 5.29 2.36
N GLU A 45 8.42 4.44 2.83
CA GLU A 45 7.26 4.05 2.03
C GLU A 45 6.34 5.25 1.75
N ALA A 46 6.08 6.11 2.74
CA ALA A 46 5.30 7.32 2.53
C ALA A 46 5.94 8.25 1.47
N ASP A 47 7.26 8.39 1.48
CA ASP A 47 7.98 9.22 0.51
C ASP A 47 7.98 8.57 -0.89
N ALA A 48 8.10 7.25 -0.98
CA ALA A 48 7.96 6.50 -2.23
C ALA A 48 6.56 6.64 -2.83
N LEU A 49 5.52 6.56 -1.99
CA LEU A 49 4.13 6.80 -2.39
C LEU A 49 3.94 8.24 -2.88
N ALA A 50 4.50 9.23 -2.19
CA ALA A 50 4.44 10.63 -2.63
C ALA A 50 5.14 10.83 -3.99
N GLN A 51 6.28 10.17 -4.21
CA GLN A 51 7.01 10.21 -5.48
C GLN A 51 6.22 9.59 -6.65
N VAL A 52 5.58 8.43 -6.43
CA VAL A 52 4.83 7.72 -7.48
C VAL A 52 3.48 8.37 -7.76
N PHE A 53 2.73 8.71 -6.72
CA PHE A 53 1.36 9.18 -6.86
C PHE A 53 1.25 10.70 -6.99
N GLY A 54 2.25 11.47 -6.54
CA GLY A 54 2.31 12.92 -6.79
C GLY A 54 1.08 13.66 -6.26
N ARG A 55 0.18 14.10 -7.17
CA ARG A 55 -1.11 14.71 -6.82
C ARG A 55 -2.27 13.71 -6.71
N ALA A 56 -2.11 12.50 -7.24
CA ALA A 56 -3.03 11.42 -6.97
C ALA A 56 -3.01 11.11 -5.47
N ARG A 57 -4.19 10.77 -4.94
CA ARG A 57 -4.41 10.56 -3.51
C ARG A 57 -5.23 9.28 -3.31
N PRO A 58 -4.70 8.10 -3.70
CA PRO A 58 -5.34 6.84 -3.38
C PRO A 58 -5.49 6.73 -1.86
N TRP A 59 -6.51 5.99 -1.43
CA TRP A 59 -6.60 5.56 -0.06
C TRP A 59 -5.44 4.65 0.29
N VAL A 60 -4.92 4.72 1.52
CA VAL A 60 -3.83 3.85 1.95
C VAL A 60 -4.12 3.18 3.28
N ASN A 61 -3.90 1.88 3.33
CA ASN A 61 -4.01 1.08 4.54
C ASN A 61 -2.95 -0.02 4.61
N ALA A 62 -2.85 -0.66 5.77
CA ALA A 62 -1.94 -1.78 5.96
C ALA A 62 -2.60 -2.87 6.80
N VAL A 63 -2.72 -4.08 6.25
CA VAL A 63 -3.37 -5.23 6.92
C VAL A 63 -2.67 -5.61 8.24
N LYS A 64 -1.41 -5.23 8.41
CA LYS A 64 -0.63 -5.44 9.64
C LYS A 64 -1.24 -4.72 10.84
N GLY A 65 -1.96 -3.62 10.63
CA GLY A 65 -2.73 -2.95 11.68
C GLY A 65 -3.91 -3.78 12.20
N LEU A 66 -4.39 -4.76 11.44
CA LEU A 66 -5.51 -5.64 11.83
C LEU A 66 -5.02 -7.00 12.35
N ALA A 67 -4.01 -7.57 11.70
CA ALA A 67 -3.61 -8.97 11.90
C ALA A 67 -2.16 -9.15 12.40
N GLY A 68 -1.42 -8.06 12.63
CA GLY A 68 0.01 -8.12 12.94
C GLY A 68 0.87 -8.50 11.72
N HIS A 69 2.19 -8.61 11.93
CA HIS A 69 3.11 -8.95 10.86
C HIS A 69 3.31 -10.47 10.73
N ALA A 70 2.56 -11.10 9.83
CA ALA A 70 2.63 -12.55 9.57
C ALA A 70 3.83 -13.01 8.71
N LEU A 71 4.95 -12.27 8.71
CA LEU A 71 6.19 -12.58 7.97
C LEU A 71 5.93 -13.02 6.52
N THR A 72 6.26 -14.26 6.17
CA THR A 72 6.12 -14.85 4.81
C THR A 72 4.67 -14.84 4.32
N ALA A 73 3.68 -14.85 5.21
CA ALA A 73 2.27 -14.78 4.86
C ALA A 73 1.74 -13.34 4.72
N ALA A 74 2.55 -12.31 5.01
CA ALA A 74 2.09 -10.92 4.96
C ALA A 74 1.61 -10.49 3.57
N GLY A 75 2.27 -10.95 2.51
CA GLY A 75 1.83 -10.70 1.14
C GLY A 75 0.49 -11.34 0.82
N LEU A 76 0.27 -12.59 1.26
CA LEU A 76 -1.00 -13.29 1.08
C LEU A 76 -2.15 -12.62 1.84
N LEU A 77 -1.92 -12.21 3.08
CA LEU A 77 -2.92 -11.47 3.85
C LEU A 77 -3.30 -10.15 3.19
N SER A 78 -2.32 -9.42 2.63
CA SER A 78 -2.57 -8.20 1.88
C SER A 78 -3.39 -8.46 0.62
N ALA A 79 -3.05 -9.50 -0.15
CA ALA A 79 -3.80 -9.90 -1.34
C ALA A 79 -5.26 -10.26 -1.02
N VAL A 80 -5.49 -11.07 0.02
CA VAL A 80 -6.85 -11.42 0.47
C VAL A 80 -7.62 -10.15 0.88
N ALA A 81 -6.98 -9.26 1.64
CA ALA A 81 -7.61 -8.00 2.05
C ALA A 81 -7.97 -7.13 0.84
N VAL A 82 -7.10 -7.00 -0.16
CA VAL A 82 -7.39 -6.24 -1.39
C VAL A 82 -8.56 -6.85 -2.16
N VAL A 83 -8.59 -8.17 -2.33
CA VAL A 83 -9.70 -8.85 -3.01
C VAL A 83 -11.03 -8.60 -2.31
N VAL A 84 -11.07 -8.71 -0.97
CA VAL A 84 -12.27 -8.45 -0.18
C VAL A 84 -12.72 -6.98 -0.30
N GLN A 85 -11.78 -6.04 -0.23
CA GLN A 85 -12.04 -4.60 -0.36
C GLN A 85 -12.60 -4.21 -1.73
N LEU A 86 -12.01 -4.74 -2.81
CA LEU A 86 -12.49 -4.52 -4.18
C LEU A 86 -13.87 -5.15 -4.41
N ARG A 87 -14.09 -6.37 -3.91
CA ARG A 87 -15.36 -7.10 -4.04
C ARG A 87 -16.50 -6.42 -3.32
N ASP A 88 -16.28 -6.06 -2.05
CA ASP A 88 -17.35 -5.59 -1.16
C ASP A 88 -17.48 -4.06 -1.16
N GLY A 89 -16.53 -3.34 -1.78
CA GLY A 89 -16.59 -1.89 -1.92
C GLY A 89 -16.35 -1.17 -0.59
N PHE A 90 -15.14 -1.31 -0.06
CA PHE A 90 -14.67 -0.51 1.07
C PHE A 90 -13.14 -0.46 1.14
N VAL A 91 -12.61 0.40 1.99
CA VAL A 91 -11.21 0.39 2.44
C VAL A 91 -11.19 0.08 3.93
N HIS A 92 -10.45 -0.95 4.33
CA HIS A 92 -10.38 -1.34 5.74
C HIS A 92 -9.61 -0.30 6.57
N PRO A 93 -9.90 -0.18 7.89
CA PRO A 93 -9.27 0.82 8.74
C PRO A 93 -7.81 0.48 9.06
N ASN A 94 -7.09 1.49 9.55
CA ASN A 94 -5.86 1.38 10.31
C ASN A 94 -6.17 1.71 11.80
N PRO A 95 -6.65 0.74 12.61
CA PRO A 95 -7.22 1.01 13.94
C PRO A 95 -6.22 1.58 14.96
N TRP A 96 -4.92 1.44 14.70
CA TRP A 96 -3.84 1.91 15.57
C TRP A 96 -3.16 3.18 15.04
N LEU A 97 -3.68 3.80 13.98
CA LEU A 97 -3.13 5.04 13.44
C LEU A 97 -3.43 6.21 14.40
N ARG A 98 -2.43 6.62 15.18
CA ARG A 98 -2.53 7.75 16.12
C ARG A 98 -1.83 9.00 15.60
N GLU A 99 -0.63 8.82 15.08
CA GLU A 99 0.23 9.88 14.57
C GLU A 99 0.51 9.61 13.09
N PRO A 100 -0.35 10.13 12.19
CA PRO A 100 -0.17 9.93 10.76
C PRO A 100 1.08 10.66 10.28
N ILE A 101 1.77 10.03 9.34
CA ILE A 101 2.95 10.60 8.70
C ILE A 101 2.54 11.78 7.81
N ASP A 102 3.10 12.96 8.05
CA ASP A 102 2.86 14.15 7.24
C ASP A 102 3.38 13.98 5.80
N GLY A 103 2.60 14.49 4.84
CA GLY A 103 2.92 14.40 3.41
C GLY A 103 2.65 13.03 2.77
N ALA A 104 2.16 12.05 3.55
CA ALA A 104 1.74 10.75 3.07
C ALA A 104 0.46 10.83 2.19
N PRO A 105 0.17 9.81 1.37
CA PRO A 105 -1.12 9.68 0.69
C PRO A 105 -2.29 9.55 1.68
N ARG A 106 -3.53 9.52 1.16
CA ARG A 106 -4.76 9.60 1.96
C ARG A 106 -4.92 8.35 2.84
N LEU A 107 -4.37 8.37 4.06
CA LEU A 107 -4.47 7.23 4.97
C LEU A 107 -5.93 6.97 5.38
N ALA A 108 -6.32 5.69 5.40
CA ALA A 108 -7.54 5.29 6.08
C ALA A 108 -7.37 5.50 7.60
N GLY A 109 -8.39 6.05 8.24
CA GLY A 109 -8.41 6.27 9.69
C GLY A 109 -8.68 4.98 10.48
N ASP A 110 -9.15 5.14 11.71
CA ASP A 110 -9.54 4.02 12.59
C ASP A 110 -10.88 3.38 12.22
N THR A 111 -11.67 4.02 11.36
CA THR A 111 -12.92 3.48 10.78
C THR A 111 -12.76 3.13 9.30
N ALA A 112 -13.46 2.07 8.88
CA ALA A 112 -13.52 1.70 7.46
C ALA A 112 -14.13 2.83 6.61
N VAL A 113 -13.68 2.95 5.37
CA VAL A 113 -14.22 3.91 4.41
C VAL A 113 -15.06 3.17 3.38
N THR A 114 -16.33 3.53 3.25
CA THR A 114 -17.17 3.05 2.14
C THR A 114 -16.78 3.76 0.85
N THR A 115 -16.29 3.00 -0.12
CA THR A 115 -15.89 3.46 -1.46
C THR A 115 -15.82 2.27 -2.39
N ARG A 116 -15.87 2.45 -3.71
CA ARG A 116 -15.78 1.32 -4.67
C ARG A 116 -14.45 1.39 -5.41
N PRO A 117 -13.33 0.96 -4.80
CA PRO A 117 -12.04 0.99 -5.46
C PRO A 117 -12.09 0.05 -6.66
N ARG A 118 -11.67 0.53 -7.83
CA ARG A 118 -11.59 -0.25 -9.07
C ARG A 118 -10.18 -0.78 -9.29
N TRP A 119 -9.18 0.03 -8.95
CA TRP A 119 -7.78 -0.34 -9.03
C TRP A 119 -7.10 -0.21 -7.67
N ALA A 120 -6.33 -1.23 -7.32
CA ALA A 120 -5.53 -1.23 -6.11
C ALA A 120 -4.09 -1.62 -6.40
N VAL A 121 -3.16 -1.16 -5.57
CA VAL A 121 -1.77 -1.63 -5.52
C VAL A 121 -1.54 -2.28 -4.17
N SER A 122 -0.87 -3.43 -4.12
CA SER A 122 -0.38 -4.01 -2.85
C SER A 122 1.13 -4.08 -2.83
N ASN A 123 1.74 -3.55 -1.77
CA ASN A 123 3.18 -3.51 -1.58
C ASN A 123 3.64 -4.61 -0.62
N ALA A 124 4.76 -5.27 -0.95
CA ALA A 124 5.48 -6.14 -0.03
C ALA A 124 6.99 -5.92 -0.18
N PHE A 125 7.60 -5.33 0.85
CA PHE A 125 9.01 -4.97 0.88
C PHE A 125 9.73 -5.86 1.90
N GLY A 126 10.44 -6.85 1.39
CA GLY A 126 11.16 -7.82 2.21
C GLY A 126 12.49 -7.28 2.70
N PHE A 127 12.96 -7.83 3.82
CA PHE A 127 14.35 -7.63 4.26
C PHE A 127 15.32 -7.97 3.13
N GLY A 128 16.41 -7.21 3.01
CA GLY A 128 17.40 -7.44 1.96
C GLY A 128 17.15 -6.63 0.67
N GLY A 129 16.13 -5.77 0.63
CA GLY A 129 15.81 -4.94 -0.52
C GLY A 129 14.97 -5.64 -1.59
N PHE A 130 14.33 -6.77 -1.26
CA PHE A 130 13.43 -7.49 -2.15
C PHE A 130 12.05 -6.83 -2.14
N ASN A 131 11.87 -5.86 -3.03
CA ASN A 131 10.62 -5.10 -3.13
C ASN A 131 9.71 -5.71 -4.20
N SER A 132 8.40 -5.68 -3.94
CA SER A 132 7.38 -6.12 -4.89
C SER A 132 6.13 -5.25 -4.77
N ALA A 133 5.48 -5.02 -5.91
CA ALA A 133 4.20 -4.35 -6.01
C ALA A 133 3.33 -5.12 -7.01
N VAL A 134 2.04 -5.25 -6.71
CA VAL A 134 1.06 -5.91 -7.57
C VAL A 134 -0.11 -4.97 -7.80
N VAL A 135 -0.52 -4.81 -9.07
CA VAL A 135 -1.75 -4.10 -9.44
C VAL A 135 -2.92 -5.07 -9.50
N TRP A 136 -4.04 -4.67 -8.91
CA TRP A 136 -5.29 -5.42 -8.85
C TRP A 136 -6.39 -4.61 -9.52
N ARG A 137 -7.31 -5.31 -10.18
CA ARG A 137 -8.51 -4.72 -10.76
C ARG A 137 -9.73 -5.46 -10.25
N ALA A 138 -10.76 -4.72 -9.83
CA ALA A 138 -12.07 -5.31 -9.55
C ALA A 138 -12.60 -6.02 -10.82
N ALA A 139 -13.20 -7.21 -10.63
CA ALA A 139 -13.95 -7.86 -11.70
C ALA A 139 -15.17 -7.00 -12.06
N GLY A 140 -15.45 -6.88 -13.36
CA GLY A 140 -16.60 -6.14 -13.88
C GLY A 140 -17.92 -6.85 -13.65
#